data_AF-A0A8H7S7L0-F1
#
_entry.id   AF-A0A8H7S7L0-F1
#
_cell.length_a   1.000
_cell.length_b   1.000
_cell.length_c   1.000
_cell.angle_alpha   90.00
_cell.angle_beta   90.00
_cell.angle_gamma   90.00
#
_symmetry.space_group_name_H-M   'P 1'
#
loop_
_entity.id
_entity.type
_entity.pdbx_description
1 polymer ?
#
loop_
_entity_poly.entity_id
_entity_poly.type
_entity_poly.pdbx_seq_one_letter_code
_entity_poly.pdbx_strand_id
1 'polypeptide(L)'
;MKFTSGFHGFAVAMILSSATTSTASVIGGGLPNLIKIFTGEKEFCWDSTDMVFAFGDSYTNLMGPAGSVWTWNDFKSGKDSTLNGAIQPNGTTAHGPNWIQYLTNCYEGLPQKCHPQLFDVAYGGATVDSSLVAPAYDHIKDLDQQINQWKDYIDPMVKWETDSTLTMLWFGINDVTRAIKTTDDNLKLGILFNKILDVYFQHLDTLHKEQDMRFFLINNVPPMDRSPGGRDDAKRLRPLIKAYNDLLLGRIAKFSTLNPDVTLVHFDAHRYFDYYLNHYKQFGFKDIENYCDKDTCELPKSQ
;
A
#
# COMPACT_ATOMS: atom_id res chain seq x y z
N MET A 1 14.74 7.53 5.07
CA MET A 1 14.69 6.12 5.53
C MET A 1 14.35 5.26 4.33
N LYS A 2 15.31 4.47 3.81
CA LYS A 2 15.07 3.55 2.70
C LYS A 2 14.74 2.17 3.29
N PHE A 3 13.58 1.62 2.96
CA PHE A 3 13.07 0.38 3.53
C PHE A 3 13.29 -0.84 2.61
N THR A 4 14.35 -0.90 1.81
CA THR A 4 14.48 -2.00 0.82
C THR A 4 14.52 -3.40 1.45
N SER A 5 15.24 -3.61 2.57
CA SER A 5 15.19 -4.88 3.31
C SER A 5 13.93 -5.04 4.18
N GLY A 6 13.33 -3.93 4.65
CA GLY A 6 12.03 -3.95 5.32
C GLY A 6 10.90 -4.36 4.38
N PHE A 7 10.94 -3.93 3.12
CA PHE A 7 9.99 -4.24 2.06
C PHE A 7 10.11 -5.68 1.55
N HIS A 8 11.32 -6.24 1.50
CA HIS A 8 11.50 -7.68 1.24
C HIS A 8 10.90 -8.52 2.38
N GLY A 9 11.21 -8.19 3.64
CA GLY A 9 10.61 -8.88 4.79
C GLY A 9 9.09 -8.68 4.90
N PHE A 10 8.58 -7.53 4.48
CA PHE A 10 7.15 -7.22 4.37
C PHE A 10 6.45 -8.12 3.34
N ALA A 11 7.03 -8.24 2.14
CA ALA A 11 6.52 -9.12 1.09
C ALA A 11 6.57 -10.60 1.49
N VAL A 12 7.70 -11.07 2.04
CA VAL A 12 7.90 -12.45 2.49
C VAL A 12 6.92 -12.82 3.61
N ALA A 13 6.70 -11.91 4.57
CA ALA A 13 5.73 -12.13 5.64
C ALA A 13 4.30 -12.33 5.11
N MET A 14 3.92 -11.60 4.05
CA MET A 14 2.60 -11.76 3.44
C MET A 14 2.45 -13.09 2.73
N ILE A 15 3.43 -13.47 1.90
CA ILE A 15 3.44 -14.77 1.20
C ILE A 15 3.32 -15.92 2.21
N LEU A 16 4.15 -15.92 3.26
CA LEU A 16 4.19 -17.01 4.24
C LEU A 16 2.92 -17.12 5.09
N SER A 17 2.23 -16.01 5.36
CA SER A 17 0.99 -16.02 6.16
C SER A 17 -0.24 -16.50 5.40
N SER A 18 -0.23 -16.39 4.07
CA SER A 18 -1.32 -16.84 3.19
C SER A 18 -1.31 -18.35 2.92
N ALA A 19 -0.22 -19.04 3.27
CA ALA A 19 -0.05 -20.48 3.08
C ALA A 19 -0.50 -21.34 4.29
N THR A 20 -0.91 -20.71 5.40
CA THR A 20 -1.32 -21.43 6.62
C THR A 20 -2.66 -20.93 7.13
N THR A 21 -3.76 -21.59 6.75
CA THR A 21 -4.96 -21.57 7.57
C THR A 21 -4.72 -22.37 8.84
N SER A 22 -4.92 -21.73 9.99
CA SER A 22 -4.85 -22.37 11.31
C SER A 22 -3.47 -22.90 11.71
N THR A 23 -2.59 -22.02 12.16
CA THR A 23 -1.97 -22.07 13.50
C THR A 23 -0.99 -20.90 13.62
N ALA A 24 -0.81 -20.38 14.83
CA ALA A 24 0.20 -19.36 15.10
C ALA A 24 1.61 -19.94 14.90
N SER A 25 2.12 -19.93 13.67
CA SER A 25 3.52 -20.18 13.38
C SER A 25 4.26 -18.84 13.41
N VAL A 26 5.25 -18.76 14.30
CA VAL A 26 6.27 -17.70 14.28
C VAL A 26 6.96 -17.79 12.92
N ILE A 27 6.73 -16.80 12.06
CA ILE A 27 7.51 -16.65 10.83
C ILE A 27 8.98 -16.48 11.28
N GLY A 28 9.87 -17.32 10.77
CA GLY A 28 11.27 -17.42 11.20
C GLY A 28 11.90 -16.03 11.37
N GLY A 29 12.37 -15.73 12.58
CA GLY A 29 12.93 -14.43 12.95
C GLY A 29 12.31 -13.78 14.19
N GLY A 30 11.25 -14.35 14.78
CA GLY A 30 10.63 -13.79 15.99
C GLY A 30 9.72 -12.58 15.71
N LEU A 31 9.28 -12.43 14.46
CA LEU A 31 8.23 -11.47 14.10
C LEU A 31 6.89 -11.92 14.72
N PRO A 32 6.12 -11.03 15.37
CA PRO A 32 4.79 -11.39 15.85
C PRO A 32 3.89 -11.79 14.67
N ASN A 33 2.84 -12.59 14.91
CA ASN A 33 1.79 -12.77 13.90
C ASN A 33 0.99 -11.46 13.80
N LEU A 34 1.15 -10.75 12.67
CA LEU A 34 0.72 -9.36 12.46
C LEU A 34 -0.24 -9.21 11.29
N ILE A 35 -0.67 -10.34 10.73
CA ILE A 35 -1.58 -10.40 9.61
C ILE A 35 -2.91 -10.87 10.16
N LYS A 36 -3.94 -10.06 9.92
CA LYS A 36 -5.30 -10.39 10.30
C LYS A 36 -6.09 -10.65 9.04
N ILE A 37 -6.40 -11.92 8.82
CA ILE A 37 -7.28 -12.35 7.74
C ILE A 37 -8.71 -12.30 8.26
N PHE A 38 -9.54 -11.51 7.60
CA PHE A 38 -10.98 -11.53 7.73
C PHE A 38 -11.49 -12.43 6.62
N THR A 39 -11.74 -13.69 6.97
CA THR A 39 -12.12 -14.74 6.02
C THR A 39 -13.52 -14.50 5.49
N GLY A 40 -13.65 -14.45 4.16
CA GLY A 40 -14.92 -14.57 3.46
C GLY A 40 -15.21 -16.02 3.07
N GLU A 41 -16.26 -16.24 2.28
CA GLU A 41 -16.68 -17.56 1.78
C GLU A 41 -15.58 -18.30 1.01
N LYS A 42 -14.66 -17.57 0.37
CA LYS A 42 -13.51 -18.14 -0.35
C LYS A 42 -12.20 -17.83 0.38
N GLU A 43 -11.37 -18.85 0.55
CA GLU A 43 -10.04 -18.70 1.14
C GLU A 43 -9.08 -18.02 0.16
N PHE A 44 -8.29 -17.07 0.64
CA PHE A 44 -7.23 -16.43 -0.15
C PHE A 44 -5.97 -17.31 -0.17
N CYS A 45 -5.40 -17.52 -1.35
CA CYS A 45 -4.14 -18.22 -1.54
C CYS A 45 -3.23 -17.44 -2.49
N TRP A 46 -2.03 -17.07 -2.02
CA TRP A 46 -1.07 -16.33 -2.84
C TRP A 46 -0.58 -17.14 -4.04
N ASP A 47 -0.34 -18.44 -3.86
CA ASP A 47 0.17 -19.31 -4.92
C ASP A 47 -0.83 -19.50 -6.08
N SER A 48 -2.11 -19.19 -5.86
CA SER A 48 -3.16 -19.18 -6.90
C SER A 48 -3.50 -17.77 -7.39
N THR A 49 -2.74 -16.75 -7.00
CA THR A 49 -2.95 -15.37 -7.46
C THR A 49 -2.25 -15.18 -8.80
N ASP A 50 -3.01 -14.87 -9.85
CA ASP A 50 -2.50 -14.62 -11.20
C ASP A 50 -2.28 -13.13 -11.47
N MET A 51 -3.04 -12.27 -10.78
CA MET A 51 -3.05 -10.84 -11.02
C MET A 51 -3.15 -10.03 -9.73
N VAL A 52 -2.47 -8.88 -9.70
CA VAL A 52 -2.54 -7.90 -8.64
C VAL A 52 -2.88 -6.53 -9.22
N PHE A 53 -3.95 -5.92 -8.71
CA PHE A 53 -4.26 -4.51 -8.90
C PHE A 53 -3.79 -3.73 -7.67
N ALA A 54 -2.92 -2.75 -7.86
CA ALA A 54 -2.36 -1.97 -6.75
C ALA A 54 -2.82 -0.50 -6.82
N PHE A 55 -3.47 -0.05 -5.76
CA PHE A 55 -3.90 1.32 -5.51
C PHE A 55 -3.15 1.86 -4.29
N GLY A 56 -2.73 3.11 -4.31
CA GLY A 56 -2.03 3.67 -3.17
C GLY A 56 -1.29 4.96 -3.44
N ASP A 57 -0.30 5.21 -2.59
CA ASP A 57 0.54 6.39 -2.66
C ASP A 57 2.01 6.05 -2.98
N SER A 58 2.94 6.85 -2.46
CA SER A 58 4.37 6.67 -2.66
C SER A 58 4.90 5.36 -2.08
N TYR A 59 4.21 4.76 -1.10
CA TYR A 59 4.55 3.47 -0.52
C TYR A 59 4.19 2.29 -1.42
N THR A 60 3.58 2.54 -2.58
CA THR A 60 3.25 1.48 -3.56
C THR A 60 3.74 1.84 -4.96
N ASN A 61 3.71 3.11 -5.36
CA ASN A 61 3.94 3.53 -6.74
C ASN A 61 5.21 2.97 -7.38
N LEU A 62 5.08 2.64 -8.66
CA LEU A 62 6.18 2.29 -9.55
C LEU A 62 6.56 3.48 -10.44
N MET A 63 7.58 3.27 -11.28
CA MET A 63 7.99 4.18 -12.34
C MET A 63 7.96 3.49 -13.69
N GLY A 64 7.72 4.28 -14.73
CA GLY A 64 7.73 3.83 -16.12
C GLY A 64 7.94 5.01 -17.06
N PRO A 65 8.35 4.77 -18.32
CA PRO A 65 8.64 5.83 -19.28
C PRO A 65 7.41 6.65 -19.68
N ALA A 66 6.21 6.10 -19.47
CA ALA A 66 4.94 6.76 -19.75
C ALA A 66 4.36 7.52 -18.54
N GLY A 67 5.03 7.45 -17.39
CA GLY A 67 4.64 8.14 -16.16
C GLY A 67 5.70 9.13 -15.71
N SER A 68 5.96 9.15 -14.41
CA SER A 68 6.91 10.04 -13.76
C SER A 68 7.50 9.38 -12.51
N VAL A 69 8.18 10.15 -11.66
CA VAL A 69 8.63 9.65 -10.35
C VAL A 69 7.47 9.33 -9.40
N TRP A 70 6.27 9.84 -9.70
CA TRP A 70 5.07 9.70 -8.87
C TRP A 70 4.18 8.53 -9.30
N THR A 71 4.30 8.05 -10.53
CA THR A 71 3.46 6.96 -11.02
C THR A 71 4.12 6.29 -12.21
N TRP A 72 3.80 5.03 -12.44
CA TRP A 72 4.38 4.26 -13.52
C TRP A 72 3.92 4.72 -14.91
N ASN A 73 2.74 5.34 -14.97
CA ASN A 73 2.01 5.68 -16.18
C ASN A 73 1.01 6.79 -15.86
N ASP A 74 0.98 7.83 -16.69
CA ASP A 74 0.00 8.91 -16.50
C ASP A 74 -1.37 8.60 -17.13
N PHE A 75 -1.53 7.46 -17.82
CA PHE A 75 -2.77 7.01 -18.46
C PHE A 75 -3.39 8.07 -19.40
N LYS A 76 -2.56 8.65 -20.28
CA LYS A 76 -2.97 9.78 -21.15
C LYS A 76 -3.74 9.39 -22.42
N SER A 77 -3.60 8.16 -22.93
CA SER A 77 -4.37 7.70 -24.10
C SER A 77 -4.35 6.18 -24.34
N GLY A 78 -5.54 5.59 -24.42
CA GLY A 78 -5.83 4.32 -25.11
C GLY A 78 -4.99 3.08 -24.76
N LYS A 79 -5.01 2.10 -25.66
CA LYS A 79 -4.33 0.79 -25.50
C LYS A 79 -2.82 0.89 -25.24
N ASP A 80 -2.20 1.97 -25.74
CA ASP A 80 -0.76 2.18 -25.64
C ASP A 80 -0.31 2.56 -24.23
N SER A 81 -1.19 3.14 -23.41
CA SER A 81 -0.84 3.48 -22.03
C SER A 81 -0.58 2.22 -21.20
N THR A 82 -1.52 1.27 -21.13
CA THR A 82 -1.40 0.13 -20.22
C THR A 82 -0.52 -1.01 -20.76
N LEU A 83 -0.62 -1.37 -22.04
CA LEU A 83 0.06 -2.56 -22.57
C LEU A 83 1.54 -2.33 -22.95
N ASN A 84 1.94 -1.07 -23.14
CA ASN A 84 3.30 -0.70 -23.54
C ASN A 84 4.05 0.09 -22.45
N GLY A 85 3.43 0.30 -21.28
CA GLY A 85 4.05 0.97 -20.13
C GLY A 85 4.97 0.03 -19.35
N ALA A 86 6.21 -0.13 -19.79
CA ALA A 86 7.17 -0.97 -19.07
C ALA A 86 7.54 -0.38 -17.69
N ILE A 87 7.48 -1.21 -16.65
CA ILE A 87 8.01 -0.93 -15.33
C ILE A 87 9.53 -0.73 -15.46
N GLN A 88 10.02 0.37 -14.89
CA GLN A 88 11.45 0.66 -14.82
C GLN A 88 12.05 0.18 -13.49
N PRO A 89 13.23 -0.47 -13.54
CA PRO A 89 13.93 -0.85 -12.32
C PRO A 89 14.43 0.38 -11.56
N ASN A 90 14.49 0.26 -10.23
CA ASN A 90 15.15 1.23 -9.33
C ASN A 90 14.67 2.69 -9.40
N GLY A 91 13.46 2.94 -9.92
CA GLY A 91 12.88 4.29 -9.99
C GLY A 91 12.06 4.71 -8.76
N THR A 92 11.62 3.78 -7.91
CA THR A 92 10.58 4.11 -6.92
C THR A 92 11.05 5.09 -5.84
N THR A 93 10.10 5.62 -5.05
CA THR A 93 10.40 6.50 -3.91
C THR A 93 11.23 5.83 -2.81
N ALA A 94 11.39 4.50 -2.86
CA ALA A 94 12.32 3.74 -2.02
C ALA A 94 13.79 3.85 -2.47
N HIS A 95 14.07 4.47 -3.63
CA HIS A 95 15.36 4.43 -4.35
C HIS A 95 15.84 2.98 -4.57
N GLY A 96 14.92 2.12 -4.99
CA GLY A 96 15.04 0.68 -5.18
C GLY A 96 13.66 0.11 -5.50
N PRO A 97 13.46 -1.22 -5.48
CA PRO A 97 12.13 -1.78 -5.64
C PRO A 97 11.21 -1.41 -4.47
N ASN A 98 9.94 -1.15 -4.78
CA ASN A 98 8.90 -1.03 -3.76
C ASN A 98 8.44 -2.42 -3.29
N TRP A 99 7.78 -2.53 -2.14
CA TRP A 99 7.36 -3.82 -1.58
C TRP A 99 6.43 -4.61 -2.53
N ILE A 100 5.61 -3.92 -3.32
CA ILE A 100 4.71 -4.56 -4.28
C ILE A 100 5.50 -5.30 -5.38
N GLN A 101 6.69 -4.81 -5.74
CA GLN A 101 7.59 -5.48 -6.68
C GLN A 101 8.25 -6.71 -6.04
N TYR A 102 8.59 -6.64 -4.74
CA TYR A 102 9.05 -7.83 -4.00
C TYR A 102 7.95 -8.87 -3.86
N LEU A 103 6.71 -8.45 -3.61
CA LEU A 103 5.57 -9.34 -3.46
C LEU A 103 5.33 -10.10 -4.77
N THR A 104 5.29 -9.40 -5.90
CA THR A 104 4.94 -9.95 -7.22
C THR A 104 6.13 -10.46 -8.04
N ASN A 105 7.36 -10.27 -7.57
CA ASN A 105 8.60 -10.48 -8.33
C ASN A 105 8.64 -9.67 -9.66
N CYS A 106 7.84 -8.60 -9.76
CA CYS A 106 7.69 -7.77 -10.96
C CYS A 106 8.58 -6.53 -10.88
N TYR A 107 9.88 -6.71 -11.13
CA TYR A 107 10.88 -5.65 -10.96
C TYR A 107 11.04 -4.72 -12.16
N GLU A 108 10.78 -5.21 -13.36
CA GLU A 108 10.95 -4.47 -14.61
C GLU A 108 10.15 -5.09 -15.75
N GLY A 109 10.05 -4.37 -16.87
CA GLY A 109 9.43 -4.86 -18.09
C GLY A 109 7.92 -4.69 -18.09
N LEU A 110 7.26 -5.42 -18.98
CA LEU A 110 5.83 -5.24 -19.18
C LEU A 110 5.02 -5.91 -18.04
N PRO A 111 4.04 -5.20 -17.46
CA PRO A 111 3.20 -5.68 -16.34
C PRO A 111 2.61 -7.09 -16.54
N GLN A 112 2.11 -7.34 -17.74
CA GLN A 112 1.48 -8.59 -18.16
C GLN A 112 2.47 -9.75 -18.36
N LYS A 113 3.78 -9.49 -18.29
CA LYS A 113 4.83 -10.52 -18.37
C LYS A 113 5.32 -10.99 -17.01
N CYS A 114 4.87 -10.34 -15.94
CA CYS A 114 5.14 -10.78 -14.57
C CYS A 114 4.20 -11.92 -14.15
N HIS A 115 4.59 -12.67 -13.13
CA HIS A 115 3.72 -13.65 -12.49
C HIS A 115 3.86 -13.56 -10.96
N PRO A 116 2.80 -13.12 -10.24
CA PRO A 116 1.55 -12.58 -10.78
C PRO A 116 1.75 -11.31 -11.64
N GLN A 117 0.81 -11.02 -12.54
CA GLN A 117 0.79 -9.77 -13.30
C GLN A 117 0.54 -8.60 -12.34
N LEU A 118 1.25 -7.48 -12.51
CA LEU A 118 1.15 -6.32 -11.61
C LEU A 118 0.69 -5.08 -12.35
N PHE A 119 -0.55 -4.67 -12.11
CA PHE A 119 -1.12 -3.44 -12.65
C PHE A 119 -1.27 -2.41 -11.53
N ASP A 120 -0.35 -1.45 -11.50
CA ASP A 120 -0.22 -0.44 -10.45
C ASP A 120 -0.80 0.91 -10.93
N VAL A 121 -1.79 1.45 -10.23
CA VAL A 121 -2.32 2.81 -10.45
C VAL A 121 -1.96 3.75 -9.29
N ALA A 122 -1.09 3.32 -8.38
CA ALA A 122 -0.70 4.12 -7.24
C ALA A 122 -0.01 5.42 -7.70
N TYR A 123 -0.31 6.49 -6.98
CA TYR A 123 0.19 7.83 -7.30
C TYR A 123 0.86 8.44 -6.07
N GLY A 124 2.15 8.72 -6.16
CA GLY A 124 2.94 9.26 -5.07
C GLY A 124 2.33 10.54 -4.49
N GLY A 125 2.05 10.50 -3.19
CA GLY A 125 1.41 11.60 -2.46
C GLY A 125 -0.12 11.57 -2.44
N ALA A 126 -0.76 10.53 -2.99
CA ALA A 126 -2.21 10.36 -2.99
C ALA A 126 -2.81 10.37 -1.58
N THR A 127 -3.94 11.08 -1.46
CA THR A 127 -4.89 10.98 -0.35
C THR A 127 -6.06 10.12 -0.77
N VAL A 128 -6.95 9.78 0.16
CA VAL A 128 -8.20 9.06 -0.19
C VAL A 128 -9.12 9.96 -1.01
N ASP A 129 -9.26 11.22 -0.60
CA ASP A 129 -10.14 12.20 -1.23
C ASP A 129 -9.48 13.58 -1.18
N SER A 130 -9.17 14.13 -2.35
CA SER A 130 -8.50 15.42 -2.51
C SER A 130 -9.35 16.61 -2.06
N SER A 131 -10.68 16.47 -1.97
CA SER A 131 -11.58 17.50 -1.44
C SER A 131 -11.62 17.54 0.08
N LEU A 132 -11.36 16.41 0.74
CA LEU A 132 -11.24 16.33 2.20
C LEU A 132 -9.85 16.72 2.69
N VAL A 133 -8.81 16.26 1.99
CA VAL A 133 -7.41 16.59 2.26
C VAL A 133 -6.71 16.89 0.93
N ALA A 134 -6.48 18.17 0.67
CA ALA A 134 -5.80 18.61 -0.54
C ALA A 134 -4.41 17.96 -0.66
N PRO A 135 -4.04 17.38 -1.82
CA PRO A 135 -2.74 16.75 -2.04
C PRO A 135 -1.61 17.78 -2.03
N ALA A 136 -0.35 17.31 -2.03
CA ALA A 136 0.81 18.20 -2.06
C ALA A 136 0.94 18.99 -3.37
N TYR A 137 0.44 18.43 -4.47
CA TYR A 137 0.47 18.99 -5.80
C TYR A 137 -0.81 18.61 -6.56
N ASP A 138 -1.32 19.52 -7.39
CA ASP A 138 -2.63 19.37 -8.07
C ASP A 138 -2.70 18.22 -9.09
N HIS A 139 -1.55 17.70 -9.52
CA HIS A 139 -1.48 16.59 -10.48
C HIS A 139 -1.66 15.21 -9.84
N ILE A 140 -1.55 15.13 -8.50
CA ILE A 140 -1.66 13.87 -7.75
C ILE A 140 -3.08 13.32 -7.86
N LYS A 141 -3.17 12.01 -8.07
CA LYS A 141 -4.44 11.29 -8.18
C LYS A 141 -4.82 10.64 -6.84
N ASP A 142 -5.97 11.03 -6.30
CA ASP A 142 -6.56 10.41 -5.11
C ASP A 142 -7.19 9.04 -5.44
N LEU A 143 -7.74 8.35 -4.43
CA LEU A 143 -8.29 7.00 -4.62
C LEU A 143 -9.40 6.95 -5.67
N ASP A 144 -10.33 7.91 -5.68
CA ASP A 144 -11.39 7.98 -6.69
C ASP A 144 -10.80 8.07 -8.11
N GLN A 145 -9.86 8.98 -8.30
CA GLN A 145 -9.21 9.17 -9.60
C GLN A 145 -8.40 7.94 -10.02
N GLN A 146 -7.75 7.24 -9.10
CA GLN A 146 -7.04 5.99 -9.40
C GLN A 146 -8.00 4.85 -9.78
N ILE A 147 -9.16 4.75 -9.13
CA ILE A 147 -10.23 3.79 -9.51
C ILE A 147 -10.75 4.08 -10.90
N ASN A 148 -10.98 5.36 -11.22
CA ASN A 148 -11.39 5.76 -12.57
C ASN A 148 -10.29 5.46 -13.60
N GLN A 149 -9.01 5.67 -13.28
CA GLN A 149 -7.90 5.27 -14.15
C GLN A 149 -7.87 3.75 -14.38
N TRP A 150 -8.08 2.95 -13.34
CA TRP A 150 -8.15 1.49 -13.49
C TRP A 150 -9.33 1.08 -14.39
N LYS A 151 -10.52 1.63 -14.14
CA LYS A 151 -11.75 1.37 -14.92
C LYS A 151 -11.59 1.75 -16.40
N ASP A 152 -10.95 2.88 -16.68
CA ASP A 152 -10.86 3.42 -18.04
C ASP A 152 -9.73 2.79 -18.86
N TYR A 153 -8.61 2.45 -18.21
CA TYR A 153 -7.37 2.10 -18.91
C TYR A 153 -6.88 0.68 -18.67
N ILE A 154 -7.24 0.03 -17.55
CA ILE A 154 -6.72 -1.30 -17.19
C ILE A 154 -7.79 -2.36 -17.44
N ASP A 155 -8.94 -2.24 -16.80
CA ASP A 155 -10.03 -3.22 -16.89
C ASP A 155 -10.41 -3.58 -18.35
N PRO A 156 -10.54 -2.62 -19.29
CA PRO A 156 -10.91 -2.95 -20.66
C PRO A 156 -9.79 -3.61 -21.48
N MET A 157 -8.56 -3.62 -20.96
CA MET A 157 -7.35 -4.05 -21.67
C MET A 157 -6.81 -5.40 -21.19
N VAL A 158 -7.20 -5.84 -19.99
CA VAL A 158 -6.67 -7.06 -19.36
C VAL A 158 -7.82 -7.99 -19.04
N LYS A 159 -7.61 -9.29 -19.20
CA LYS A 159 -8.56 -10.29 -18.73
C LYS A 159 -8.12 -10.74 -17.36
N TRP A 160 -9.03 -10.69 -16.39
CA TRP A 160 -8.78 -11.04 -15.02
C TRP A 160 -9.97 -11.83 -14.47
N GLU A 161 -9.70 -12.68 -13.48
CA GLU A 161 -10.71 -13.54 -12.86
C GLU A 161 -10.82 -13.18 -11.38
N THR A 162 -12.03 -13.04 -10.89
CA THR A 162 -12.33 -12.70 -9.49
C THR A 162 -11.59 -13.59 -8.50
N ASP A 163 -11.47 -14.89 -8.83
CA ASP A 163 -10.95 -15.90 -7.92
C ASP A 163 -9.41 -15.99 -7.87
N SER A 164 -8.71 -15.33 -8.79
CA SER A 164 -7.24 -15.31 -8.84
C SER A 164 -6.65 -13.90 -8.90
N THR A 165 -7.45 -12.88 -8.54
CA THR A 165 -7.04 -11.48 -8.56
C THR A 165 -7.05 -10.87 -7.16
N LEU A 166 -5.90 -10.31 -6.75
CA LEU A 166 -5.77 -9.56 -5.50
C LEU A 166 -5.87 -8.05 -5.77
N THR A 167 -6.78 -7.38 -5.06
CA THR A 167 -6.91 -5.92 -5.08
C THR A 167 -6.26 -5.34 -3.83
N MET A 168 -5.25 -4.52 -4.02
CA MET A 168 -4.41 -4.05 -2.94
C MET A 168 -4.51 -2.53 -2.78
N LEU A 169 -4.69 -2.05 -1.55
CA LEU A 169 -4.88 -0.64 -1.22
C LEU A 169 -3.95 -0.22 -0.06
N TRP A 170 -3.18 0.86 -0.26
CA TRP A 170 -2.42 1.50 0.82
C TRP A 170 -2.55 3.02 0.76
N PHE A 171 -3.46 3.54 1.59
CA PHE A 171 -3.72 4.98 1.77
C PHE A 171 -3.75 5.35 3.25
N GLY A 172 -3.90 6.64 3.56
CA GLY A 172 -3.96 7.17 4.92
C GLY A 172 -2.70 7.92 5.34
N ILE A 173 -1.56 7.65 4.70
CA ILE A 173 -0.27 8.27 5.06
C ILE A 173 -0.31 9.77 4.79
N ASN A 174 -0.67 10.16 3.57
CA ASN A 174 -0.81 11.58 3.21
C ASN A 174 -2.02 12.22 3.88
N ASP A 175 -3.11 11.47 4.08
CA ASP A 175 -4.30 11.95 4.80
C ASP A 175 -3.93 12.41 6.21
N VAL A 176 -3.30 11.54 7.01
CA VAL A 176 -2.90 11.86 8.39
C VAL A 176 -1.82 12.94 8.41
N THR A 177 -0.72 12.75 7.68
CA THR A 177 0.45 13.65 7.77
C THR A 177 0.18 15.06 7.22
N ARG A 178 -0.82 15.22 6.34
CA ARG A 178 -1.25 16.54 5.86
C ARG A 178 -2.36 17.13 6.73
N ALA A 179 -3.34 16.33 7.17
CA ALA A 179 -4.41 16.82 8.04
C ALA A 179 -3.87 17.46 9.31
N ILE A 180 -2.82 16.90 9.93
CA ILE A 180 -2.23 17.49 11.13
C ILE A 180 -1.68 18.91 10.88
N LYS A 181 -1.32 19.27 9.66
CA LYS A 181 -0.79 20.61 9.36
C LYS A 181 -1.89 21.67 9.24
N THR A 182 -3.16 21.27 9.22
CA THR A 182 -4.29 22.20 8.98
C THR A 182 -4.95 22.69 10.28
N THR A 183 -4.88 21.94 11.38
CA THR A 183 -5.48 22.34 12.65
C THR A 183 -4.96 21.54 13.85
N ASP A 184 -4.71 22.20 14.98
CA ASP A 184 -4.33 21.58 16.26
C ASP A 184 -5.50 20.95 17.03
N ASP A 185 -6.72 21.04 16.51
CA ASP A 185 -7.93 20.52 17.13
C ASP A 185 -8.12 19.02 16.84
N ASN A 186 -7.80 18.19 17.84
CA ASN A 186 -7.93 16.73 17.73
C ASN A 186 -9.37 16.26 17.47
N LEU A 187 -10.40 16.99 17.91
CA LEU A 187 -11.79 16.64 17.62
C LEU A 187 -12.09 16.83 16.13
N LYS A 188 -11.64 17.95 15.54
CA LYS A 188 -11.78 18.18 14.10
C LYS A 188 -11.04 17.14 13.28
N LEU A 189 -9.83 16.76 13.70
CA LEU A 189 -9.07 15.70 13.04
C LEU A 189 -9.77 14.34 13.13
N GLY A 190 -10.33 13.97 14.29
CA GLY A 190 -11.10 12.73 14.44
C GLY A 190 -12.36 12.68 13.56
N ILE A 191 -13.07 13.81 13.42
CA ILE A 191 -14.22 13.94 12.50
C ILE A 191 -13.75 13.78 11.04
N LEU A 192 -12.66 14.44 10.67
CA LEU A 192 -12.08 14.35 9.34
C LEU A 192 -11.66 12.92 8.98
N PHE A 193 -10.98 12.21 9.90
CA PHE A 193 -10.57 10.82 9.69
C PHE A 193 -11.77 9.89 9.46
N ASN A 194 -12.89 10.12 10.15
CA ASN A 194 -14.11 9.36 9.89
C ASN A 194 -14.66 9.63 8.49
N LYS A 195 -14.71 10.89 8.04
CA LYS A 195 -15.16 11.22 6.67
C LYS A 195 -14.26 10.58 5.61
N ILE A 196 -12.95 10.65 5.81
CA ILE A 196 -11.96 10.02 4.92
C ILE A 196 -12.21 8.52 4.82
N LEU A 197 -12.41 7.84 5.95
CA LEU A 197 -12.69 6.40 5.96
C LEU A 197 -14.09 6.04 5.47
N ASP A 198 -15.08 6.94 5.59
CA ASP A 198 -16.38 6.73 4.95
C ASP A 198 -16.22 6.71 3.41
N VAL A 199 -15.45 7.63 2.84
CA VAL A 199 -15.14 7.66 1.39
C VAL A 199 -14.28 6.45 0.98
N TYR A 200 -13.24 6.10 1.75
CA TYR A 200 -12.42 4.92 1.50
C TYR A 200 -13.28 3.66 1.33
N PHE A 201 -14.20 3.42 2.26
CA PHE A 201 -15.03 2.22 2.25
C PHE A 201 -16.20 2.28 1.27
N GLN A 202 -16.63 3.48 0.85
CA GLN A 202 -17.52 3.62 -0.32
C GLN A 202 -16.81 3.13 -1.59
N HIS A 203 -15.56 3.53 -1.80
CA HIS A 203 -14.75 3.05 -2.93
C HIS A 203 -14.47 1.55 -2.86
N LEU A 204 -14.20 1.00 -1.66
CA LEU A 204 -14.05 -0.44 -1.48
C LEU A 204 -15.35 -1.20 -1.83
N ASP A 205 -16.51 -0.66 -1.45
CA ASP A 205 -17.82 -1.18 -1.84
C ASP A 205 -18.03 -1.11 -3.37
N THR A 206 -17.60 -0.04 -4.04
CA THR A 206 -17.64 0.09 -5.51
C THR A 206 -16.77 -0.98 -6.19
N LEU A 207 -15.51 -1.15 -5.75
CA LEU A 207 -14.61 -2.18 -6.30
C LEU A 207 -15.19 -3.59 -6.09
N HIS A 208 -15.80 -3.83 -4.93
CA HIS A 208 -16.43 -5.11 -4.63
C HIS A 208 -17.72 -5.36 -5.44
N LYS A 209 -18.71 -4.47 -5.33
CA LYS A 209 -20.07 -4.71 -5.83
C LYS A 209 -20.23 -4.42 -7.31
N GLU A 210 -19.50 -3.45 -7.84
CA GLU A 210 -19.61 -3.08 -9.26
C GLU A 210 -18.60 -3.81 -10.13
N GLN A 211 -17.40 -4.12 -9.60
CA GLN A 211 -16.31 -4.74 -10.37
C GLN A 211 -16.09 -6.20 -10.01
N ASP A 212 -16.88 -6.76 -9.08
CA ASP A 212 -16.78 -8.13 -8.61
C ASP A 212 -15.46 -8.49 -7.90
N MET A 213 -14.68 -7.53 -7.39
CA MET A 213 -13.46 -7.83 -6.65
C MET A 213 -13.79 -8.50 -5.30
N ARG A 214 -13.08 -9.57 -4.94
CA ARG A 214 -13.36 -10.39 -3.74
C ARG A 214 -12.18 -10.58 -2.80
N PHE A 215 -10.94 -10.39 -3.27
CA PHE A 215 -9.75 -10.47 -2.42
C PHE A 215 -9.14 -9.08 -2.26
N PHE A 216 -9.09 -8.59 -1.02
CA PHE A 216 -8.51 -7.30 -0.71
C PHE A 216 -7.34 -7.41 0.26
N LEU A 217 -6.30 -6.61 0.03
CA LEU A 217 -5.19 -6.41 0.97
C LEU A 217 -5.14 -4.93 1.34
N ILE A 218 -5.28 -4.64 2.64
CA ILE A 218 -5.25 -3.28 3.17
C ILE A 218 -4.14 -3.13 4.19
N ASN A 219 -3.25 -2.17 3.95
CA ASN A 219 -2.20 -1.77 4.88
C ASN A 219 -2.64 -0.57 5.71
N ASN A 220 -2.25 -0.54 6.99
CA ASN A 220 -2.43 0.64 7.84
C ASN A 220 -1.26 1.65 7.71
N VAL A 221 -1.42 2.82 8.33
CA VAL A 221 -0.41 3.90 8.28
C VAL A 221 0.83 3.47 9.08
N PRO A 222 2.04 3.46 8.50
CA PRO A 222 3.29 3.15 9.20
C PRO A 222 3.61 4.19 10.30
N PRO A 223 4.60 3.95 11.19
CA PRO A 223 4.94 4.87 12.28
C PRO A 223 5.65 6.13 11.75
N MET A 224 4.88 7.00 11.08
CA MET A 224 5.39 8.21 10.44
C MET A 224 5.98 9.20 11.46
N ASP A 225 5.58 9.12 12.73
CA ASP A 225 6.19 9.86 13.84
C ASP A 225 7.67 9.50 14.07
N ARG A 226 8.14 8.36 13.54
CA ARG A 226 9.54 7.92 13.60
C ARG A 226 10.32 8.23 12.32
N SER A 227 9.65 8.73 11.28
CA SER A 227 10.31 9.10 10.03
C SER A 227 11.12 10.41 10.21
N PRO A 228 12.18 10.63 9.42
CA PRO A 228 12.95 11.88 9.50
C PRO A 228 12.09 13.14 9.31
N GLY A 229 11.04 13.06 8.49
CA GLY A 229 10.11 14.17 8.25
C GLY A 229 8.97 14.31 9.26
N GLY A 230 8.77 13.32 10.14
CA GLY A 230 7.71 13.34 11.17
C GLY A 230 8.23 13.42 12.60
N ARG A 231 9.54 13.22 12.83
CA ARG A 231 10.11 13.17 14.18
C ARG A 231 9.94 14.46 14.99
N ASP A 232 9.98 15.62 14.32
CA ASP A 232 9.82 16.92 14.97
C ASP A 232 8.38 17.10 15.50
N ASP A 233 7.40 16.50 14.84
CA ASP A 233 5.98 16.48 15.22
C ASP A 233 5.56 15.17 15.93
N ALA A 234 6.52 14.32 16.33
CA ALA A 234 6.24 12.94 16.75
C ALA A 234 5.21 12.84 17.89
N LYS A 235 5.28 13.75 18.86
CA LYS A 235 4.34 13.81 20.00
C LYS A 235 2.89 13.96 19.57
N ARG A 236 2.67 14.63 18.44
CA ARG A 236 1.35 14.90 17.87
C ARG A 236 0.95 13.84 16.85
N LEU A 237 1.88 13.43 15.99
CA LEU A 237 1.65 12.39 14.98
C LEU A 237 1.28 11.05 15.61
N ARG A 238 2.03 10.59 16.62
CA ARG A 238 1.86 9.27 17.21
C ARG A 238 0.42 8.95 17.65
N PRO A 239 -0.25 9.75 18.50
CA PRO A 239 -1.62 9.44 18.91
C PRO A 239 -2.63 9.52 17.75
N LEU A 240 -2.38 10.36 16.74
CA LEU A 240 -3.28 10.54 15.59
C LEU A 240 -3.15 9.41 14.57
N ILE A 241 -1.93 8.93 14.30
CA ILE A 241 -1.67 7.73 13.51
C ILE A 241 -2.36 6.53 14.17
N LYS A 242 -2.20 6.38 15.50
CA LYS A 242 -2.90 5.33 16.25
C LYS A 242 -4.42 5.45 16.09
N ALA A 243 -4.99 6.64 16.27
CA ALA A 243 -6.42 6.85 16.13
C ALA A 243 -6.93 6.51 14.71
N TYR A 244 -6.21 6.91 13.67
CA TYR A 244 -6.56 6.58 12.28
C TYR A 244 -6.50 5.06 12.03
N ASN A 245 -5.42 4.39 12.48
CA ASN A 245 -5.26 2.95 12.30
C ASN A 245 -6.31 2.14 13.08
N ASP A 246 -6.67 2.57 14.29
CA ASP A 246 -7.75 1.95 15.08
C ASP A 246 -9.10 2.08 14.35
N LEU A 247 -9.41 3.27 13.80
CA LEU A 247 -10.62 3.50 13.01
C LEU A 247 -10.63 2.63 11.75
N LEU A 248 -9.52 2.59 11.00
CA LEU A 248 -9.37 1.76 9.80
C LEU A 248 -9.65 0.29 10.12
N LEU A 249 -9.02 -0.26 11.16
CA LEU A 249 -9.24 -1.65 11.56
C LEU A 249 -10.70 -1.92 11.94
N GLY A 250 -11.37 -0.99 12.62
CA GLY A 250 -12.79 -1.07 12.92
C GLY A 250 -13.66 -1.08 11.66
N ARG A 251 -13.32 -0.26 10.66
CA ARG A 251 -14.03 -0.20 9.37
C ARG A 251 -13.82 -1.45 8.52
N ILE A 252 -12.61 -2.01 8.53
CA ILE A 252 -12.29 -3.31 7.92
C ILE A 252 -13.17 -4.41 8.51
N ALA A 253 -13.24 -4.49 9.85
CA ALA A 253 -14.05 -5.49 10.53
C ALA A 253 -15.55 -5.35 10.19
N LYS A 254 -16.06 -4.11 10.15
CA LYS A 254 -17.44 -3.81 9.76
C LYS A 254 -17.72 -4.21 8.30
N PHE A 255 -16.84 -3.84 7.37
CA PHE A 255 -16.97 -4.19 5.96
C PHE A 255 -16.99 -5.70 5.73
N SER A 256 -16.07 -6.43 6.36
CA SER A 256 -16.00 -7.89 6.27
C SER A 256 -17.26 -8.57 6.82
N THR A 257 -17.89 -7.99 7.85
CA THR A 257 -19.17 -8.49 8.39
C THR A 257 -20.34 -8.25 7.41
N LEU A 258 -20.30 -7.16 6.65
CA LEU A 258 -21.36 -6.76 5.74
C LEU A 258 -21.25 -7.44 4.36
N ASN A 259 -20.05 -7.86 3.96
CA ASN A 259 -19.75 -8.49 2.68
C ASN A 259 -19.04 -9.85 2.94
N PRO A 260 -19.77 -10.89 3.37
CA PRO A 260 -19.20 -12.17 3.80
C PRO A 260 -18.56 -12.97 2.65
N ASP A 261 -18.84 -12.62 1.40
CA ASP A 261 -18.21 -13.19 0.21
C ASP A 261 -16.84 -12.56 -0.12
N VAL A 262 -16.45 -11.51 0.61
CA VAL A 262 -15.12 -10.87 0.49
C VAL A 262 -14.14 -11.44 1.50
N THR A 263 -12.95 -11.79 1.04
CA THR A 263 -11.79 -12.04 1.90
C THR A 263 -10.89 -10.82 1.94
N LEU A 264 -10.64 -10.32 3.16
CA LEU A 264 -9.84 -9.12 3.40
C LEU A 264 -8.66 -9.45 4.30
N VAL A 265 -7.45 -9.21 3.79
CA VAL A 265 -6.20 -9.31 4.52
C VAL A 265 -5.80 -7.93 5.02
N HIS A 266 -5.85 -7.72 6.33
CA HIS A 266 -5.27 -6.54 6.95
C HIS A 266 -3.83 -6.84 7.36
N PHE A 267 -2.91 -6.06 6.82
CA PHE A 267 -1.50 -6.13 7.18
C PHE A 267 -1.12 -4.92 8.04
N ASP A 268 -0.64 -5.20 9.26
CA ASP A 268 -0.22 -4.17 10.22
C ASP A 268 1.18 -3.65 9.91
N ALA A 269 1.27 -2.84 8.85
CA ALA A 269 2.48 -2.14 8.44
C ALA A 269 3.07 -1.30 9.59
N HIS A 270 2.23 -0.67 10.42
CA HIS A 270 2.70 0.08 11.58
C HIS A 270 3.58 -0.77 12.48
N ARG A 271 3.08 -1.93 12.92
CA ARG A 271 3.79 -2.78 13.86
C ARG A 271 5.01 -3.47 13.23
N TYR A 272 4.96 -3.80 11.94
CA TYR A 272 6.12 -4.31 11.20
C TYR A 272 7.25 -3.29 11.16
N PHE A 273 6.96 -2.08 10.69
CA PHE A 273 7.96 -1.02 10.62
C PHE A 273 8.51 -0.70 12.01
N ASP A 274 7.66 -0.64 13.04
CA ASP A 274 8.11 -0.45 14.42
C ASP A 274 9.08 -1.54 14.89
N TYR A 275 8.79 -2.80 14.56
CA TYR A 275 9.66 -3.92 14.89
C TYR A 275 11.03 -3.79 14.21
N TYR A 276 11.07 -3.53 12.90
CA TYR A 276 12.32 -3.33 12.17
C TYR A 276 13.12 -2.16 12.73
N LEU A 277 12.47 -1.05 13.04
CA LEU A 277 13.13 0.12 13.62
C LEU A 277 13.63 -0.13 15.04
N ASN A 278 12.96 -0.97 15.83
CA ASN A 278 13.42 -1.34 17.18
C ASN A 278 14.58 -2.36 17.15
N HIS A 279 14.69 -3.15 16.09
CA HIS A 279 15.71 -4.21 15.94
C HIS A 279 16.66 -3.94 14.77
N TYR A 280 16.79 -2.68 14.34
CA TYR A 280 17.40 -2.31 13.07
C TYR A 280 18.82 -2.86 12.85
N LYS A 281 19.62 -2.96 13.92
CA LYS A 281 20.98 -3.54 13.87
C LYS A 281 20.99 -5.02 13.50
N GLN A 282 19.98 -5.79 13.91
CA GLN A 282 19.85 -7.21 13.58
C GLN A 282 19.58 -7.40 12.08
N PHE A 283 18.94 -6.41 11.45
CA PHE A 283 18.67 -6.37 10.02
C PHE A 283 19.75 -5.62 9.22
N GLY A 284 20.91 -5.33 9.83
CA GLY A 284 22.06 -4.71 9.18
C GLY A 284 21.93 -3.21 8.92
N PHE A 285 20.87 -2.54 9.41
CA PHE A 285 20.74 -1.10 9.29
C PHE A 285 21.72 -0.40 10.26
N LYS A 286 22.30 0.71 9.81
CA LYS A 286 23.23 1.55 10.60
C LYS A 286 22.59 2.87 11.07
N ASP A 287 21.63 3.37 10.31
CA ASP A 287 20.94 4.64 10.55
C ASP A 287 19.43 4.44 10.34
N ILE A 288 18.64 4.90 11.30
CA ILE A 288 17.17 4.90 11.30
C ILE A 288 16.58 6.26 11.66
N GLU A 289 17.36 7.33 11.63
CA GLU A 289 16.91 8.66 12.03
C GLU A 289 17.01 9.66 10.88
N ASN A 290 17.88 9.43 9.90
CA ASN A 290 18.18 10.39 8.84
C ASN A 290 17.69 9.96 7.45
N TYR A 291 17.70 10.94 6.53
CA TYR A 291 17.61 10.67 5.10
C TYR A 291 18.91 10.04 4.63
N CYS A 292 18.81 9.09 3.69
CA CYS A 292 20.01 8.58 3.06
C CYS A 292 20.49 9.60 2.03
N ASP A 293 21.79 9.90 2.02
CA ASP A 293 22.38 10.68 0.94
C ASP A 293 22.27 9.87 -0.37
N LYS A 294 21.86 10.54 -1.45
CA LYS A 294 21.71 9.93 -2.77
C LYS A 294 23.02 9.34 -3.29
N ASP A 295 24.16 9.89 -2.89
CA ASP A 295 25.48 9.54 -3.45
C ASP A 295 26.22 8.48 -2.62
N THR A 296 25.82 8.23 -1.37
CA THR A 296 26.52 7.30 -0.46
C THR A 296 25.66 6.14 0.03
N CYS A 297 24.43 6.01 -0.48
CA CYS A 297 23.52 4.97 -0.04
C CYS A 297 23.87 3.62 -0.69
N GLU A 298 24.66 2.80 -0.01
CA GLU A 298 24.78 1.38 -0.36
C GLU A 298 23.48 0.68 0.04
N LEU A 299 22.80 0.06 -0.94
CA LEU A 299 21.76 -0.92 -0.62
C LEU A 299 22.44 -2.06 0.16
N PRO A 300 21.79 -2.64 1.19
CA PRO A 300 22.27 -3.90 1.74
C PRO A 300 22.42 -4.88 0.57
N LYS A 301 23.64 -5.38 0.34
CA LYS A 301 23.83 -6.45 -0.66
C LYS A 301 22.89 -7.58 -0.23
N SER A 302 21.97 -7.95 -1.10
CA SER A 302 21.11 -9.12 -0.89
C SER A 302 22.02 -10.30 -0.53
N GLN A 303 21.87 -10.84 0.68
CA GLN A 303 22.42 -12.15 1.02
C GLN A 303 21.47 -13.22 0.51
#